data_AF-A0A2V4E3U3-F1
#
_entry.id   AF-A0A2V4E3U3-F1
#
_cell.length_a   1.000
_cell.length_b   1.000
_cell.length_c   1.000
_cell.angle_alpha   90.00
_cell.angle_beta   90.00
_cell.angle_gamma   90.00
#
_symmetry.space_group_name_H-M   'P 1'
#
loop_
_entity.id
_entity.type
_entity.pdbx_description
1 polymer ?
#
loop_
_entity_poly.entity_id
_entity_poly.type
_entity_poly.pdbx_seq_one_letter_code
_entity_poly.pdbx_strand_id
1 'polypeptide(L)'
;MQKFSRLKIMDFFSDFGRSLLLPIAILALTGLLLGLSAALLRAQIQDLLPFLKSDIAIYIITTIRFISGKAFELIPVMFSISVSFGLAKQEKEIAALAGFMGYYMMLFSASIMIKSGLVDIDKSILANILGIENTLQMGAVAGMITGVISAYLHNKFYKIQFPVAIAFFGGKRFVSIAVIFWTSILGQIMPLIWGPIAAGIEVIGTSISALGGVGVFLFGFLERLLIPTGLHHIINQLFRTTVVGGSLGGIDGTLNVFMHYFGHVDIEQLKPFTRYLGQGKMPFMMYGLPAAAYAIYKTTPQEKKTKVKALMIAGAAAAFVTGITEPLEFSFLFIAPILYLFHAFMAGLGFFLMSAFDVGIGNTSGGFIDFILYGVLVENSKWYMEIVVGIFYAPIYYYVFKWYLSRKKISIDTSDEFLDTANNANTDDKLTADENSLEVRIINALGGKENIEVVNNCLTRLRVDLKNVSIIDQEVLKTTGALGVVINSDTHVQVIYGPKVEKIATLVREAL
;
A
#
# COMPACT_ATOMS: atom_id res chain seq x y z
N MET A 1 17.04 10.37 -28.66
CA MET A 1 17.25 10.18 -27.19
C MET A 1 16.03 10.55 -26.34
N GLN A 2 15.47 11.77 -26.45
CA GLN A 2 14.33 12.24 -25.61
C GLN A 2 13.04 11.38 -25.70
N LYS A 3 12.73 10.79 -26.86
CA LYS A 3 11.55 9.92 -27.05
C LYS A 3 11.72 8.54 -26.38
N PHE A 4 12.96 8.03 -26.34
CA PHE A 4 13.31 6.74 -25.76
C PHE A 4 13.39 6.81 -24.22
N SER A 5 13.85 7.93 -23.66
CA SER A 5 13.81 8.16 -22.20
C SER A 5 12.39 8.37 -21.67
N ARG A 6 11.51 9.04 -22.44
CA ARG A 6 10.09 9.19 -22.09
C ARG A 6 9.34 7.84 -22.02
N LEU A 7 9.62 6.93 -22.95
CA LEU A 7 9.02 5.58 -22.95
C LEU A 7 9.40 4.81 -21.67
N LYS A 8 10.68 4.74 -21.30
CA LYS A 8 11.14 4.07 -20.08
C LYS A 8 10.54 4.63 -18.78
N ILE A 9 10.32 5.94 -18.73
CA ILE A 9 9.71 6.59 -17.56
C ILE A 9 8.22 6.23 -17.47
N MET A 10 7.50 6.25 -18.60
CA MET A 10 6.09 5.84 -18.64
C MET A 10 5.92 4.37 -18.26
N ASP A 11 6.79 3.49 -18.76
CA ASP A 11 6.75 2.06 -18.43
C ASP A 11 6.99 1.85 -16.93
N PHE A 12 7.98 2.53 -16.34
CA PHE A 12 8.21 2.49 -14.90
C PHE A 12 6.98 2.93 -14.08
N PHE A 13 6.36 4.05 -14.42
CA PHE A 13 5.18 4.53 -13.69
C PHE A 13 3.96 3.62 -13.88
N SER A 14 3.83 2.98 -15.04
CA SER A 14 2.82 1.96 -15.29
C SER A 14 3.04 0.73 -14.40
N ASP A 15 4.26 0.17 -14.42
CA ASP A 15 4.60 -1.03 -13.63
C ASP A 15 4.53 -0.74 -12.12
N PHE A 16 5.01 0.44 -11.71
CA PHE A 16 4.89 0.92 -10.34
C PHE A 16 3.42 1.03 -9.92
N GLY A 17 2.58 1.69 -10.71
CA GLY A 17 1.15 1.82 -10.41
C GLY A 17 0.44 0.47 -10.29
N ARG A 18 0.76 -0.48 -11.18
CA ARG A 18 0.24 -1.86 -11.13
C ARG A 18 0.66 -2.61 -9.87
N SER A 19 1.90 -2.44 -9.45
CA SER A 19 2.46 -3.09 -8.25
C SER A 19 1.70 -2.74 -6.96
N LEU A 20 0.94 -1.64 -6.95
CA LEU A 20 0.22 -1.15 -5.77
C LEU A 20 -1.19 -1.73 -5.63
N LEU A 21 -1.72 -2.38 -6.67
CA LEU A 21 -3.14 -2.77 -6.70
C LEU A 21 -3.49 -3.96 -5.80
N LEU A 22 -2.51 -4.82 -5.52
CA LEU A 22 -2.71 -5.94 -4.60
C LEU A 22 -2.98 -5.45 -3.15
N PRO A 23 -2.12 -4.60 -2.54
CA PRO A 23 -2.41 -3.97 -1.26
C PRO A 23 -3.77 -3.27 -1.25
N ILE A 24 -4.09 -2.56 -2.33
CA ILE A 24 -5.33 -1.81 -2.48
C ILE A 24 -6.57 -2.70 -2.42
N ALA A 25 -6.53 -3.87 -3.08
CA ALA A 25 -7.64 -4.82 -3.03
C ALA A 25 -7.89 -5.35 -1.62
N ILE A 26 -6.83 -5.64 -0.86
CA ILE A 26 -6.92 -6.06 0.55
C ILE A 26 -7.54 -4.93 1.39
N LEU A 27 -7.05 -3.70 1.22
CA LEU A 27 -7.53 -2.52 1.95
C LEU A 27 -9.01 -2.20 1.66
N ALA A 28 -9.49 -2.47 0.44
CA ALA A 28 -10.89 -2.20 0.09
C ALA A 28 -11.86 -3.02 0.94
N LEU A 29 -11.60 -4.32 1.07
CA LEU A 29 -12.44 -5.21 1.87
C LEU A 29 -12.30 -4.90 3.37
N THR A 30 -11.07 -4.77 3.86
CA THR A 30 -10.84 -4.50 5.29
C THR A 30 -11.33 -3.12 5.69
N GLY A 31 -11.28 -2.13 4.80
CA GLY A 31 -11.85 -0.80 5.04
C GLY A 31 -13.36 -0.84 5.24
N LEU A 32 -14.07 -1.58 4.39
CA LEU A 32 -15.51 -1.76 4.56
C LEU A 32 -15.84 -2.45 5.90
N LEU A 33 -15.13 -3.52 6.25
CA LEU A 33 -15.32 -4.24 7.51
C LEU A 33 -14.98 -3.38 8.73
N LEU A 34 -13.88 -2.63 8.69
CA LEU A 34 -13.45 -1.72 9.73
C LEU A 34 -14.52 -0.67 10.02
N GLY A 35 -15.04 -0.06 8.95
CA GLY A 35 -16.03 0.98 9.09
C GLY A 35 -17.41 0.49 9.52
N LEU A 36 -17.89 -0.64 8.98
CA LEU A 36 -19.16 -1.25 9.40
C LEU A 36 -19.11 -1.72 10.85
N SER A 37 -18.02 -2.38 11.26
CA SER A 37 -17.86 -2.81 12.65
C SER A 37 -17.75 -1.61 13.61
N ALA A 38 -17.05 -0.54 13.22
CA ALA A 38 -17.01 0.70 14.01
C ALA A 38 -18.40 1.35 14.13
N ALA A 39 -19.24 1.27 13.09
CA ALA A 39 -20.61 1.75 13.14
C ALA A 39 -21.48 0.93 14.10
N LEU A 40 -21.43 -0.40 14.01
CA LEU A 40 -22.22 -1.31 14.86
C LEU A 40 -21.88 -1.18 16.36
N LEU A 41 -20.69 -0.68 16.70
CA LEU A 41 -20.28 -0.41 18.08
C LEU A 41 -20.78 0.94 18.64
N ARG A 42 -21.48 1.75 17.84
CA ARG A 42 -21.99 3.05 18.29
C ARG A 42 -23.20 2.87 19.18
N ALA A 43 -23.26 3.65 20.27
CA ALA A 43 -24.37 3.63 21.21
C ALA A 43 -25.72 3.83 20.50
N GLN A 44 -25.81 4.80 19.58
CA GLN A 44 -27.04 5.09 18.83
C GLN A 44 -27.54 3.89 18.01
N ILE A 45 -26.64 3.09 17.43
CA ILE A 45 -27.01 1.89 16.67
C ILE A 45 -27.39 0.75 17.64
N GLN A 46 -26.68 0.60 18.74
CA GLN A 46 -26.96 -0.42 19.74
C GLN A 46 -28.28 -0.17 20.48
N ASP A 47 -28.70 1.09 20.64
CA ASP A 47 -30.01 1.43 21.20
C ASP A 47 -31.16 1.01 20.27
N LEU A 48 -30.97 1.15 18.95
CA LEU A 48 -31.93 0.69 17.94
C LEU A 48 -31.93 -0.85 17.79
N LEU A 49 -30.78 -1.49 18.00
CA LEU A 49 -30.58 -2.93 17.85
C LEU A 49 -30.00 -3.53 19.14
N PRO A 50 -30.81 -3.73 20.19
CA PRO A 50 -30.32 -4.11 21.53
C PRO A 50 -29.52 -5.41 21.58
N PHE A 51 -29.72 -6.33 20.64
CA PHE A 51 -28.95 -7.58 20.57
C PHE A 51 -27.44 -7.34 20.36
N LEU A 52 -27.06 -6.20 19.76
CA LEU A 52 -25.66 -5.78 19.59
C LEU A 52 -24.96 -5.48 20.92
N LYS A 53 -25.71 -5.27 22.02
CA LYS A 53 -25.17 -5.02 23.36
C LYS A 53 -24.74 -6.30 24.09
N SER A 54 -25.04 -7.48 23.54
CA SER A 54 -24.60 -8.74 24.16
C SER A 54 -23.07 -8.89 24.10
N ASP A 55 -22.47 -9.44 25.15
CA ASP A 55 -21.00 -9.62 25.24
C ASP A 55 -20.43 -10.36 24.04
N ILE A 56 -21.14 -11.39 23.56
CA ILE A 56 -20.75 -12.17 22.38
C ILE A 56 -20.76 -11.30 21.12
N ALA A 57 -21.81 -10.51 20.90
CA ALA A 57 -21.89 -9.62 19.74
C ALA A 57 -20.79 -8.55 19.80
N ILE A 58 -20.59 -7.91 20.95
CA ILE A 58 -19.53 -6.91 21.14
C ILE A 58 -18.15 -7.53 20.86
N TYR A 59 -17.88 -8.73 21.38
CA TYR A 59 -16.62 -9.44 21.14
C TYR A 59 -16.40 -9.71 19.65
N ILE A 60 -17.39 -10.25 18.94
CA ILE A 60 -17.30 -10.55 17.51
C ILE A 60 -17.04 -9.27 16.71
N ILE A 61 -17.85 -8.23 16.92
CA ILE A 61 -17.75 -6.97 16.17
C ILE A 61 -16.41 -6.28 16.45
N THR A 62 -15.98 -6.26 17.70
CA THR A 62 -14.70 -5.66 18.12
C THR A 62 -13.52 -6.43 17.55
N THR A 63 -13.60 -7.76 17.48
CA THR A 63 -12.58 -8.61 16.84
C THR A 63 -12.46 -8.29 15.35
N ILE A 64 -13.60 -8.22 14.63
CA ILE A 64 -13.61 -7.82 13.21
C ILE A 64 -12.98 -6.44 13.04
N ARG A 65 -13.34 -5.48 13.89
CA ARG A 65 -12.80 -4.11 13.86
C ARG A 65 -11.29 -4.09 14.04
N PHE A 66 -10.76 -4.78 15.06
CA PHE A 66 -9.33 -4.78 15.35
C PHE A 66 -8.51 -5.48 14.26
N ILE A 67 -8.96 -6.64 13.78
CA ILE A 67 -8.29 -7.35 12.68
C ILE A 67 -8.28 -6.48 11.41
N SER A 68 -9.42 -5.85 11.09
CA SER A 68 -9.52 -4.98 9.93
C SER A 68 -8.64 -3.74 10.06
N GLY A 69 -8.55 -3.14 11.25
CA GLY A 69 -7.67 -2.01 11.53
C GLY A 69 -6.19 -2.35 11.39
N LYS A 70 -5.77 -3.56 11.81
CA LYS A 70 -4.38 -4.01 11.65
C LYS A 70 -3.93 -4.09 10.19
N ALA A 71 -4.84 -4.35 9.25
CA ALA A 71 -4.50 -4.30 7.82
C ALA A 71 -4.05 -2.90 7.38
N PHE A 72 -4.65 -1.84 7.92
CA PHE A 72 -4.27 -0.44 7.63
C PHE A 72 -2.92 -0.08 8.24
N GLU A 73 -2.63 -0.55 9.45
CA GLU A 73 -1.31 -0.38 10.08
C GLU A 73 -0.18 -1.02 9.24
N LEU A 74 -0.50 -2.05 8.46
CA LEU A 74 0.45 -2.76 7.58
C LEU A 74 0.54 -2.18 6.17
N ILE A 75 -0.11 -1.04 5.86
CA ILE A 75 0.01 -0.37 4.55
C ILE A 75 1.47 -0.24 4.08
N PRO A 76 2.42 0.28 4.89
CA PRO A 76 3.80 0.45 4.44
C PRO A 76 4.46 -0.90 4.12
N VAL A 77 4.15 -1.95 4.89
CA VAL A 77 4.68 -3.31 4.68
C VAL A 77 4.16 -3.87 3.36
N MET A 78 2.84 -3.82 3.14
CA MET A 78 2.22 -4.30 1.91
C MET A 78 2.79 -3.56 0.70
N PHE A 79 2.98 -2.24 0.79
CA PHE A 79 3.57 -1.45 -0.29
C PHE A 79 5.04 -1.82 -0.55
N SER A 80 5.85 -2.03 0.49
CA SER A 80 7.24 -2.46 0.31
C SER A 80 7.34 -3.80 -0.41
N ILE A 81 6.54 -4.78 0.01
CA ILE A 81 6.51 -6.12 -0.57
C ILE A 81 6.01 -6.05 -2.03
N SER A 82 4.85 -5.43 -2.25
CA SER A 82 4.21 -5.43 -3.57
C SER A 82 4.95 -4.60 -4.59
N VAL A 83 5.54 -3.45 -4.22
CA VAL A 83 6.42 -2.67 -5.12
C VAL A 83 7.68 -3.46 -5.46
N SER A 84 8.31 -4.10 -4.47
CA SER A 84 9.51 -4.91 -4.71
C SER A 84 9.23 -6.04 -5.69
N PHE A 85 8.13 -6.76 -5.47
CA PHE A 85 7.72 -7.87 -6.33
C PHE A 85 7.32 -7.39 -7.72
N GLY A 86 6.46 -6.38 -7.81
CA GLY A 86 5.89 -5.93 -9.08
C GLY A 86 6.91 -5.27 -10.01
N LEU A 87 7.99 -4.70 -9.47
CA LEU A 87 9.08 -4.11 -10.26
C LEU A 87 10.26 -5.07 -10.51
N ALA A 88 10.30 -6.23 -9.84
CA ALA A 88 11.34 -7.23 -10.07
C ALA A 88 11.07 -7.99 -11.38
N LYS A 89 12.13 -8.25 -12.15
CA LYS A 89 12.01 -8.91 -13.47
C LYS A 89 11.94 -10.44 -13.40
N GLN A 90 12.66 -11.03 -12.45
CA GLN A 90 12.76 -12.46 -12.20
C GLN A 90 12.83 -12.67 -10.69
N GLU A 91 12.62 -13.90 -10.19
CA GLU A 91 12.85 -14.25 -8.77
C GLU A 91 12.18 -13.25 -7.81
N LYS A 92 10.94 -12.87 -8.15
CA LYS A 92 10.23 -11.71 -7.60
C LYS A 92 10.01 -11.85 -6.09
N GLU A 93 9.88 -13.08 -5.60
CA GLU A 93 9.79 -13.46 -4.20
C GLU A 93 11.03 -13.05 -3.39
N ILE A 94 12.21 -13.05 -4.00
CA ILE A 94 13.46 -12.66 -3.35
C ILE A 94 13.52 -11.14 -3.21
N ALA A 95 13.09 -10.41 -4.24
CA ALA A 95 12.92 -8.96 -4.16
C ALA A 95 11.88 -8.58 -3.08
N ALA A 96 10.76 -9.29 -3.03
CA ALA A 96 9.71 -9.09 -2.04
C ALA A 96 10.22 -9.28 -0.61
N LEU A 97 10.92 -10.37 -0.34
CA LEU A 97 11.55 -10.65 0.96
C LEU A 97 12.58 -9.58 1.31
N ALA A 98 13.45 -9.21 0.36
CA ALA A 98 14.45 -8.17 0.56
C ALA A 98 13.79 -6.81 0.85
N GLY A 99 12.66 -6.48 0.22
CA GLY A 99 11.90 -5.26 0.44
C GLY A 99 11.31 -5.17 1.83
N PHE A 100 10.72 -6.27 2.32
CA PHE A 100 10.24 -6.37 3.70
C PHE A 100 11.39 -6.16 4.70
N MET A 101 12.50 -6.90 4.53
CA MET A 101 13.66 -6.78 5.40
C MET A 101 14.29 -5.38 5.34
N GLY A 102 14.32 -4.78 4.15
CA GLY A 102 14.80 -3.42 3.94
C GLY A 102 13.96 -2.37 4.67
N TYR A 103 12.63 -2.48 4.61
CA TYR A 103 11.71 -1.63 5.37
C TYR A 103 11.92 -1.75 6.88
N TYR A 104 11.95 -2.98 7.39
CA TYR A 104 12.18 -3.21 8.81
C TYR A 104 13.52 -2.62 9.27
N MET A 105 14.60 -2.84 8.51
CA MET A 105 15.91 -2.33 8.88
C MET A 105 16.03 -0.80 8.78
N MET A 106 15.33 -0.18 7.82
CA MET A 106 15.25 1.28 7.75
C MET A 106 14.63 1.87 9.02
N LEU A 107 13.50 1.32 9.47
CA LEU A 107 12.83 1.76 10.69
C LEU A 107 13.68 1.52 11.93
N PHE A 108 14.32 0.36 12.02
CA PHE A 108 15.17 0.02 13.16
C PHE A 108 16.37 0.98 13.24
N SER A 109 17.01 1.24 12.10
CA SER A 109 18.10 2.21 11.96
C SER A 109 17.66 3.63 12.33
N ALA A 110 16.48 4.07 11.88
CA ALA A 110 15.92 5.37 12.28
C ALA A 110 15.67 5.46 13.79
N SER A 111 15.15 4.40 14.42
CA SER A 111 15.00 4.33 15.88
C SER A 111 16.33 4.48 16.60
N ILE A 112 17.42 3.86 16.10
CA ILE A 112 18.77 4.05 16.67
C ILE A 112 19.21 5.51 16.60
N MET A 113 19.02 6.16 15.44
CA MET A 113 19.36 7.58 15.25
C MET A 113 18.59 8.46 16.24
N ILE A 114 17.28 8.25 16.37
CA ILE A 114 16.42 9.00 17.30
C ILE A 114 16.86 8.78 18.75
N LYS A 115 17.06 7.53 19.15
CA LYS A 115 17.46 7.17 20.53
C LYS A 115 18.88 7.59 20.88
N SER A 116 19.73 7.90 19.90
CA SER A 116 21.07 8.41 20.13
C SER A 116 21.09 9.82 20.76
N GLY A 117 20.00 10.57 20.63
CA GLY A 117 19.91 11.97 21.07
C GLY A 117 20.64 12.96 20.15
N LEU A 118 21.18 12.51 19.00
CA LEU A 118 21.83 13.37 18.01
C LEU A 118 20.85 14.27 17.23
N VAL A 119 19.56 13.91 17.22
CA VAL A 119 18.50 14.66 16.53
C VAL A 119 17.34 14.83 17.50
N ASP A 120 16.87 16.06 17.65
CA ASP A 120 15.63 16.35 18.35
C ASP A 120 14.44 16.13 17.41
N ILE A 121 13.56 15.19 17.78
CA ILE A 121 12.43 14.77 16.95
C ILE A 121 11.16 14.82 17.80
N ASP A 122 10.16 15.51 17.26
CA ASP A 122 8.84 15.60 17.88
C ASP A 122 8.20 14.21 18.01
N LYS A 123 7.61 13.93 19.19
CA LYS A 123 6.98 12.64 19.47
C LYS A 123 5.74 12.37 18.61
N SER A 124 5.10 13.40 18.07
CA SER A 124 3.92 13.30 17.19
C SER A 124 4.22 12.61 15.86
N ILE A 125 5.50 12.53 15.46
CA ILE A 125 5.93 11.81 14.25
C ILE A 125 6.59 10.47 14.55
N LEU A 126 6.57 10.05 15.81
CA LEU A 126 7.08 8.77 16.26
C LEU A 126 5.94 7.77 16.44
N ALA A 127 6.22 6.52 16.10
CA ALA A 127 5.31 5.41 16.30
C ALA A 127 6.05 4.15 16.74
N ASN A 128 5.30 3.20 17.28
CA ASN A 128 5.76 1.84 17.52
C ASN A 128 5.32 0.97 16.35
N ILE A 129 6.27 0.54 15.53
CA ILE A 129 5.98 -0.16 14.27
C ILE A 129 6.69 -1.51 14.30
N LEU A 130 5.93 -2.61 14.15
CA LEU A 130 6.46 -3.98 14.11
C LEU A 130 7.39 -4.34 15.30
N GLY A 131 7.09 -3.83 16.49
CA GLY A 131 7.93 -4.05 17.69
C GLY A 131 9.15 -3.15 17.79
N ILE A 132 9.35 -2.22 16.84
CA ILE A 132 10.37 -1.19 16.92
C ILE A 132 9.78 0.03 17.63
N GLU A 133 10.29 0.32 18.81
CA GLU A 133 9.87 1.47 19.60
C GLU A 133 10.53 2.77 19.13
N ASN A 134 9.78 3.88 19.12
CA ASN A 134 10.25 5.23 18.79
C ASN A 134 10.94 5.32 17.42
N THR A 135 10.25 4.87 16.37
CA THR A 135 10.68 5.05 14.97
C THR A 135 9.77 6.03 14.23
N LEU A 136 10.18 6.48 13.04
CA LEU A 136 9.45 7.47 12.26
C LEU A 136 8.18 6.89 11.62
N GLN A 137 7.08 7.64 11.73
CA GLN A 137 5.84 7.37 11.01
C GLN A 137 5.87 8.03 9.61
N MET A 138 6.24 7.24 8.60
CA MET A 138 6.40 7.70 7.21
C MET A 138 5.31 7.19 6.25
N GLY A 139 4.31 6.45 6.77
CA GLY A 139 3.19 5.95 5.99
C GLY A 139 3.58 5.08 4.79
N ALA A 140 2.75 5.09 3.74
CA ALA A 140 2.98 4.30 2.54
C ALA A 140 4.29 4.67 1.83
N VAL A 141 4.75 5.92 1.96
CA VAL A 141 5.99 6.42 1.35
C VAL A 141 7.21 5.62 1.76
N ALA A 142 7.36 5.29 3.04
CA ALA A 142 8.48 4.45 3.48
C ALA A 142 8.49 3.08 2.80
N GLY A 143 7.32 2.46 2.70
CA GLY A 143 7.15 1.19 1.99
C GLY A 143 7.53 1.28 0.51
N MET A 144 7.05 2.31 -0.18
CA MET A 144 7.37 2.52 -1.61
C MET A 144 8.86 2.75 -1.83
N ILE A 145 9.50 3.58 -1.00
CA ILE A 145 10.93 3.86 -1.13
C ILE A 145 11.74 2.57 -0.97
N THR A 146 11.49 1.79 0.09
CA THR A 146 12.21 0.54 0.33
C THR A 146 11.90 -0.50 -0.75
N GLY A 147 10.67 -0.51 -1.27
CA GLY A 147 10.26 -1.38 -2.35
C GLY A 147 10.99 -1.09 -3.67
N VAL A 148 11.08 0.18 -4.05
CA VAL A 148 11.83 0.63 -5.25
C VAL A 148 13.32 0.32 -5.10
N ILE A 149 13.91 0.59 -3.93
CA ILE A 149 15.32 0.24 -3.65
C ILE A 149 15.53 -1.26 -3.79
N SER A 150 14.64 -2.07 -3.22
CA SER A 150 14.72 -3.52 -3.30
C SER A 150 14.66 -4.03 -4.74
N ALA A 151 13.65 -3.61 -5.51
CA ALA A 151 13.51 -4.00 -6.90
C ALA A 151 14.71 -3.57 -7.76
N TYR A 152 15.21 -2.35 -7.55
CA TYR A 152 16.38 -1.84 -8.27
C TYR A 152 17.63 -2.67 -7.97
N LEU A 153 17.94 -2.90 -6.69
CA LEU A 153 19.12 -3.68 -6.29
C LEU A 153 18.98 -5.15 -6.71
N HIS A 154 17.78 -5.72 -6.62
CA HIS A 154 17.46 -7.05 -7.10
C HIS A 154 17.79 -7.16 -8.59
N ASN A 155 17.16 -6.35 -9.44
CA ASN A 155 17.33 -6.39 -10.89
C ASN A 155 18.78 -6.17 -11.33
N LYS A 156 19.58 -5.45 -10.52
CA LYS A 156 21.00 -5.20 -10.78
C LYS A 156 21.91 -6.33 -10.33
N PHE A 157 21.65 -6.96 -9.19
CA PHE A 157 22.63 -7.81 -8.50
C PHE A 157 22.22 -9.26 -8.26
N TYR A 158 20.99 -9.68 -8.59
CA TYR A 158 20.54 -11.06 -8.36
C TYR A 158 21.38 -12.15 -9.07
N LYS A 159 22.19 -11.79 -10.06
CA LYS A 159 23.14 -12.65 -10.78
C LYS A 159 24.62 -12.36 -10.47
N ILE A 160 24.94 -11.53 -9.46
CA ILE A 160 26.32 -11.15 -9.12
C ILE A 160 27.14 -12.37 -8.69
N GLN A 161 28.43 -12.40 -9.03
CA GLN A 161 29.34 -13.49 -8.66
C GLN A 161 30.52 -12.94 -7.88
N PHE A 162 30.90 -13.64 -6.82
CA PHE A 162 32.04 -13.29 -5.98
C PHE A 162 33.17 -14.33 -6.09
N PRO A 163 34.40 -13.97 -5.70
CA PRO A 163 35.50 -14.92 -5.57
C PRO A 163 35.16 -16.06 -4.60
N VAL A 164 35.83 -17.21 -4.78
CA VAL A 164 35.53 -18.47 -4.06
C VAL A 164 35.39 -18.30 -2.55
N ALA A 165 36.24 -17.49 -1.92
CA ALA A 165 36.24 -17.25 -0.48
C ALA A 165 34.90 -16.68 0.06
N ILE A 166 34.17 -15.92 -0.74
CA ILE A 166 32.89 -15.27 -0.35
C ILE A 166 31.76 -15.58 -1.34
N ALA A 167 31.92 -16.59 -2.20
CA ALA A 167 30.95 -16.97 -3.22
C ALA A 167 29.57 -17.31 -2.65
N PHE A 168 29.51 -17.74 -1.38
CA PHE A 168 28.26 -17.99 -0.66
C PHE A 168 27.31 -16.79 -0.63
N PHE A 169 27.85 -15.57 -0.60
CA PHE A 169 27.07 -14.33 -0.56
C PHE A 169 26.67 -13.84 -1.95
N GLY A 170 27.00 -14.56 -3.02
CA GLY A 170 26.70 -14.18 -4.40
C GLY A 170 25.22 -14.34 -4.78
N GLY A 171 24.88 -13.82 -5.95
CA GLY A 171 23.58 -13.94 -6.57
C GLY A 171 22.44 -13.37 -5.72
N LYS A 172 21.39 -14.17 -5.57
CA LYS A 172 20.14 -13.83 -4.88
C LYS A 172 20.35 -13.40 -3.43
N ARG A 173 21.29 -14.03 -2.72
CA ARG A 173 21.58 -13.74 -1.30
C ARG A 173 22.19 -12.36 -1.13
N PHE A 174 22.99 -11.90 -2.09
CA PHE A 174 23.57 -10.57 -2.06
C PHE A 174 22.49 -9.48 -2.06
N VAL A 175 21.38 -9.70 -2.76
CA VAL A 175 20.31 -8.71 -2.88
C VAL A 175 19.80 -8.28 -1.51
N SER A 176 19.43 -9.22 -0.66
CA SER A 176 18.95 -8.91 0.70
C SER A 176 20.00 -8.16 1.52
N ILE A 177 21.28 -8.53 1.40
CA ILE A 177 22.39 -7.87 2.10
C ILE A 177 22.54 -6.42 1.63
N ALA A 178 22.53 -6.21 0.30
CA ALA A 178 22.65 -4.89 -0.29
C ALA A 178 21.46 -3.99 0.09
N VAL A 179 20.24 -4.54 0.07
CA VAL A 179 19.03 -3.79 0.46
C VAL A 179 19.10 -3.38 1.92
N ILE A 180 19.39 -4.31 2.83
CA ILE A 180 19.56 -4.05 4.26
C ILE A 180 20.60 -2.94 4.49
N PHE A 181 21.74 -3.01 3.81
CA PHE A 181 22.80 -2.01 3.96
C PHE A 181 22.33 -0.60 3.55
N TRP A 182 21.77 -0.47 2.34
CA TRP A 182 21.36 0.83 1.82
C TRP A 182 20.15 1.41 2.55
N THR A 183 19.18 0.58 2.94
CA THR A 183 18.02 1.07 3.71
C THR A 183 18.38 1.39 5.16
N SER A 184 19.41 0.75 5.74
CA SER A 184 19.94 1.14 7.05
C SER A 184 20.57 2.53 6.99
N ILE A 185 21.39 2.83 5.98
CA ILE A 185 21.94 4.18 5.77
C ILE A 185 20.79 5.19 5.61
N LEU A 186 19.78 4.83 4.82
CA LEU A 186 18.60 5.67 4.64
C LEU A 186 17.88 5.95 5.97
N GLY A 187 17.75 4.94 6.83
CA GLY A 187 17.16 5.08 8.16
C GLY A 187 17.90 6.08 9.05
N GLN A 188 19.22 6.21 8.93
CA GLN A 188 19.99 7.22 9.67
C GLN A 188 19.71 8.64 9.16
N ILE A 189 19.41 8.78 7.87
CA ILE A 189 19.18 10.08 7.22
C ILE A 189 17.74 10.56 7.41
N MET A 190 16.76 9.66 7.40
CA MET A 190 15.33 10.02 7.40
C MET A 190 14.91 10.94 8.56
N PRO A 191 15.37 10.78 9.81
CA PRO A 191 15.00 11.69 10.90
C PRO A 191 15.37 13.15 10.61
N LEU A 192 16.52 13.38 9.97
CA LEU A 192 16.99 14.72 9.60
C LEU A 192 16.13 15.39 8.53
N ILE A 193 15.41 14.59 7.73
CA ILE A 193 14.51 15.07 6.67
C ILE A 193 13.09 15.24 7.21
N TRP A 194 12.60 14.24 7.96
CA TRP A 194 11.20 14.20 8.40
C TRP A 194 10.89 15.20 9.51
N GLY A 195 11.85 15.46 10.42
CA GLY A 195 11.69 16.44 11.49
C GLY A 195 11.34 17.84 10.98
N PRO A 196 12.14 18.45 10.09
CA PRO A 196 11.83 19.76 9.50
C PRO A 196 10.50 19.80 8.72
N ILE A 197 10.14 18.72 8.02
CA ILE A 197 8.86 18.63 7.30
C ILE A 197 7.69 18.68 8.29
N ALA A 198 7.76 17.91 9.37
CA ALA A 198 6.75 17.88 10.41
C ALA A 198 6.57 19.23 11.09
N ALA A 199 7.68 19.87 11.48
CA ALA A 199 7.66 21.22 12.06
C ALA A 199 7.04 22.25 11.09
N GLY A 200 7.36 22.16 9.80
CA GLY A 200 6.73 23.00 8.77
C GLY A 200 5.22 22.81 8.69
N ILE A 201 4.73 21.58 8.77
CA ILE A 201 3.29 21.28 8.77
C ILE A 201 2.61 21.85 10.02
N GLU A 202 3.25 21.78 11.18
CA GLU A 202 2.72 22.36 12.43
C GLU A 202 2.62 23.89 12.35
N VAL A 203 3.64 24.56 11.82
CA VAL A 203 3.62 26.02 11.59
C VAL A 203 2.51 26.41 10.63
N ILE A 204 2.32 25.64 9.54
CA ILE A 204 1.22 25.87 8.60
C ILE A 204 -0.13 25.63 9.29
N GLY A 205 -0.25 24.55 10.07
CA GLY A 205 -1.47 24.17 10.77
C GLY A 205 -1.93 25.20 11.80
N THR A 206 -1.00 25.72 12.61
CA THR A 206 -1.28 26.80 13.57
C THR A 206 -1.71 28.08 12.84
N SER A 207 -1.06 28.40 11.71
CA SER A 207 -1.40 29.56 10.88
C SER A 207 -2.78 29.44 10.21
N ILE A 208 -3.21 28.22 9.86
CA ILE A 208 -4.50 27.95 9.23
C ILE A 208 -5.67 28.40 10.12
N SER A 209 -5.57 28.20 11.44
CA SER A 209 -6.67 28.50 12.36
C SER A 209 -7.10 29.98 12.33
N ALA A 210 -6.17 30.89 11.98
CA ALA A 210 -6.40 32.33 11.89
C ALA A 210 -7.02 32.80 10.56
N LEU A 211 -7.10 31.96 9.52
CA LEU A 211 -7.47 32.35 8.15
C LEU A 211 -8.97 32.24 7.84
N GLY A 212 -9.82 32.02 8.84
CA GLY A 212 -11.27 31.89 8.65
C GLY A 212 -11.63 30.78 7.65
N GLY A 213 -12.54 31.06 6.71
CA GLY A 213 -12.95 30.08 5.69
C GLY A 213 -11.81 29.57 4.81
N VAL A 214 -10.85 30.44 4.45
CA VAL A 214 -9.65 30.02 3.69
C VAL A 214 -8.82 29.01 4.50
N GLY A 215 -8.78 29.17 5.82
CA GLY A 215 -8.16 28.19 6.70
C GLY A 215 -8.82 26.81 6.60
N VAL A 216 -10.16 26.77 6.64
CA VAL A 216 -10.93 25.53 6.51
C VAL A 216 -10.65 24.83 5.15
N PHE A 217 -10.55 25.61 4.07
CA PHE A 217 -10.11 25.09 2.77
C PHE A 217 -8.72 24.45 2.84
N LEU A 218 -7.74 25.19 3.37
CA LEU A 218 -6.34 24.73 3.43
C LEU A 218 -6.18 23.50 4.32
N PHE A 219 -6.94 23.41 5.42
CA PHE A 219 -7.00 22.22 6.26
C PHE A 219 -7.41 20.99 5.44
N GLY A 220 -8.56 21.05 4.74
CA GLY A 220 -9.04 19.94 3.92
C GLY A 220 -8.10 19.57 2.77
N PHE A 221 -7.50 20.59 2.14
CA PHE A 221 -6.52 20.40 1.07
C PHE A 221 -5.26 19.67 1.56
N LEU A 222 -4.67 20.14 2.66
CA LEU A 222 -3.44 19.56 3.22
C LEU A 222 -3.68 18.20 3.86
N GLU A 223 -4.78 18.03 4.59
CA GLU A 223 -5.16 16.72 5.16
C GLU A 223 -5.17 15.66 4.08
N ARG A 224 -5.79 15.97 2.95
CA ARG A 224 -5.87 15.06 1.81
C ARG A 224 -4.50 14.85 1.17
N LEU A 225 -3.73 15.91 0.91
CA LEU A 225 -2.40 15.82 0.29
C LEU A 225 -1.41 14.97 1.10
N LEU A 226 -1.52 14.99 2.43
CA LEU A 226 -0.59 14.33 3.35
C LEU A 226 -0.92 12.86 3.64
N ILE A 227 -2.07 12.33 3.19
CA ILE A 227 -2.46 10.92 3.41
C ILE A 227 -1.34 9.92 3.06
N PRO A 228 -0.67 10.00 1.89
CA PRO A 228 0.30 8.97 1.47
C PRO A 228 1.51 8.87 2.40
N THR A 229 1.86 9.99 3.04
CA THR A 229 3.00 10.11 3.96
C THR A 229 2.65 9.74 5.40
N GLY A 230 1.37 9.59 5.73
CA GLY A 230 0.92 9.47 7.13
C GLY A 230 0.92 10.80 7.91
N LEU A 231 1.54 11.86 7.39
CA LEU A 231 1.68 13.16 8.08
C LEU A 231 0.34 13.90 8.25
N HIS A 232 -0.72 13.46 7.57
CA HIS A 232 -2.08 13.94 7.80
C HIS A 232 -2.54 13.72 9.25
N HIS A 233 -1.94 12.76 10.00
CA HIS A 233 -2.23 12.60 11.42
C HIS A 233 -1.78 13.80 12.26
N ILE A 234 -0.69 14.49 11.89
CA ILE A 234 -0.19 15.67 12.59
C ILE A 234 -1.23 16.79 12.54
N ILE A 235 -1.63 17.19 11.32
CA ILE A 235 -2.61 18.27 11.16
C ILE A 235 -3.97 17.88 11.75
N ASN A 236 -4.36 16.60 11.63
CA ASN A 236 -5.59 16.12 12.26
C ASN A 236 -5.54 16.22 13.78
N GLN A 237 -4.48 15.74 14.43
CA GLN A 237 -4.35 15.79 15.89
C GLN A 237 -4.25 17.23 16.39
N LEU A 238 -3.46 18.07 15.71
CA LEU A 238 -3.35 19.49 16.02
C LEU A 238 -4.73 20.16 16.13
N PHE A 239 -5.62 19.95 15.16
CA PHE A 239 -6.97 20.51 15.22
C PHE A 239 -7.91 19.75 16.16
N ARG A 240 -7.79 18.42 16.25
CA ARG A 240 -8.77 17.60 16.99
C ARG A 240 -8.59 17.63 18.49
N THR A 241 -7.37 17.83 18.98
CA THR A 241 -7.03 17.63 20.39
C THR A 241 -6.32 18.81 21.05
N THR A 242 -6.04 19.89 20.33
CA THR A 242 -5.34 21.06 20.88
C THR A 242 -6.14 22.34 20.70
N VAL A 243 -5.72 23.41 21.39
CA VAL A 243 -6.31 24.75 21.30
C VAL A 243 -6.38 25.32 19.88
N VAL A 244 -5.58 24.82 18.94
CA VAL A 244 -5.63 25.23 17.52
C VAL A 244 -7.00 24.95 16.91
N GLY A 245 -7.67 23.88 17.35
CA GLY A 245 -9.05 23.56 16.98
C GLY A 245 -10.12 24.40 17.66
N GLY A 246 -9.73 25.25 18.62
CA GLY A 246 -10.62 25.98 19.52
C GLY A 246 -10.75 25.31 20.90
N SER A 247 -11.39 26.02 21.82
CA SER A 247 -11.66 25.55 23.18
C SER A 247 -13.09 25.92 23.60
N LEU A 248 -13.76 25.04 24.32
CA LEU A 248 -15.07 25.30 24.93
C LEU A 248 -15.11 24.69 26.33
N GLY A 249 -15.41 25.51 27.34
CA GLY A 249 -15.56 25.03 28.72
C GLY A 249 -14.32 24.35 29.31
N GLY A 250 -13.11 24.73 28.85
CA GLY A 250 -11.85 24.13 29.28
C GLY A 250 -11.48 22.82 28.56
N ILE A 251 -12.23 22.46 27.51
CA ILE A 251 -11.92 21.32 26.64
C ILE A 251 -11.36 21.85 25.32
N ASP A 252 -10.16 21.37 24.96
CA ASP A 252 -9.44 21.82 23.78
C ASP A 252 -9.56 20.82 22.62
N GLY A 253 -9.70 21.38 21.42
CA GLY A 253 -9.69 20.62 20.16
C GLY A 253 -11.08 20.27 19.65
N THR A 254 -11.23 20.29 18.32
CA THR A 254 -12.52 20.15 17.66
C THR A 254 -13.24 18.86 18.00
N LEU A 255 -12.52 17.73 17.96
CA LEU A 255 -13.10 16.42 18.20
C LEU A 255 -13.43 16.23 19.68
N ASN A 256 -12.55 16.68 20.57
CA ASN A 256 -12.77 16.57 22.02
C ASN A 256 -14.00 17.37 22.44
N VAL A 257 -14.11 18.63 21.98
CA VAL A 257 -15.28 19.48 22.23
C VAL A 257 -16.53 18.84 21.66
N PHE A 258 -16.50 18.40 20.40
CA PHE A 258 -17.65 17.75 19.78
C PHE A 258 -18.08 16.51 20.56
N MET A 259 -17.17 15.58 20.88
CA MET A 259 -17.52 14.34 21.58
C MET A 259 -18.01 14.56 23.00
N HIS A 260 -17.54 15.60 23.69
CA HIS A 260 -18.00 15.92 25.04
C HIS A 260 -19.40 16.53 25.06
N TYR A 261 -19.67 17.48 24.16
CA TYR A 261 -20.89 18.28 24.20
C TYR A 261 -21.99 17.80 23.25
N PHE A 262 -21.68 16.93 22.28
CA PHE A 262 -22.67 16.39 21.35
C PHE A 262 -23.80 15.68 22.11
N GLY A 263 -25.04 16.01 21.76
CA GLY A 263 -26.25 15.52 22.45
C GLY A 263 -26.59 16.24 23.76
N HIS A 264 -25.72 17.14 24.26
CA HIS A 264 -25.92 17.91 25.50
C HIS A 264 -26.15 19.41 25.25
N VAL A 265 -25.74 19.92 24.08
CA VAL A 265 -25.94 21.30 23.65
C VAL A 265 -26.50 21.34 22.22
N ASP A 266 -27.07 22.49 21.85
CA ASP A 266 -27.51 22.73 20.46
C ASP A 266 -26.31 22.66 19.51
N ILE A 267 -26.51 22.02 18.34
CA ILE A 267 -25.48 21.87 17.31
C ILE A 267 -24.92 23.21 16.84
N GLU A 268 -25.69 24.31 16.91
CA GLU A 268 -25.25 25.67 16.58
C GLU A 268 -24.00 26.07 17.38
N GLN A 269 -23.90 25.66 18.65
CA GLN A 269 -22.71 25.93 19.48
C GLN A 269 -21.50 25.09 19.06
N LEU A 270 -21.73 23.96 18.38
CA LEU A 270 -20.69 23.02 17.96
C LEU A 270 -20.23 23.24 16.51
N LYS A 271 -20.97 23.99 15.70
CA LYS A 271 -20.61 24.29 14.31
C LYS A 271 -19.19 24.81 14.11
N PRO A 272 -18.67 25.74 14.94
CA PRO A 272 -17.28 26.22 14.85
C PRO A 272 -16.23 25.12 14.98
N PHE A 273 -16.58 24.00 15.65
CA PHE A 273 -15.70 22.85 15.87
C PHE A 273 -15.90 21.79 14.79
N THR A 274 -17.13 21.58 14.31
CA THR A 274 -17.45 20.59 13.26
C THR A 274 -16.84 20.91 11.89
N ARG A 275 -16.51 22.19 11.61
CA ARG A 275 -15.95 22.62 10.32
C ARG A 275 -14.59 21.99 9.94
N TYR A 276 -13.86 21.40 10.88
CA TYR A 276 -12.62 20.66 10.63
C TYR A 276 -12.79 19.14 10.81
N LEU A 277 -14.03 18.66 10.92
CA LEU A 277 -14.41 17.27 11.14
C LEU A 277 -15.03 16.67 9.86
N GLY A 278 -15.97 15.73 10.02
CA GLY A 278 -16.47 14.87 8.96
C GLY A 278 -17.25 15.58 7.85
N GLN A 279 -17.92 16.71 8.12
CA GLN A 279 -18.75 17.39 7.12
C GLN A 279 -17.99 17.73 5.84
N GLY A 280 -16.78 18.29 5.94
CA GLY A 280 -16.00 18.66 4.77
C GLY A 280 -15.59 17.49 3.87
N LYS A 281 -15.66 16.26 4.41
CA LYS A 281 -15.31 15.02 3.73
C LYS A 281 -16.46 14.46 2.90
N MET A 282 -17.69 14.62 3.38
CA MET A 282 -18.89 14.01 2.80
C MET A 282 -19.10 14.32 1.31
N PRO A 283 -18.87 15.55 0.80
CA PRO A 283 -19.10 15.85 -0.61
C PRO A 283 -18.28 14.98 -1.56
N PHE A 284 -17.00 14.76 -1.28
CA PHE A 284 -16.17 13.91 -2.13
C PHE A 284 -16.25 12.43 -1.74
N MET A 285 -16.49 12.07 -0.48
CA MET A 285 -16.57 10.65 -0.08
C MET A 285 -17.86 9.98 -0.57
N MET A 286 -18.99 10.68 -0.46
CA MET A 286 -20.30 10.13 -0.83
C MET A 286 -20.66 10.33 -2.31
N TYR A 287 -20.07 11.33 -2.98
CA TYR A 287 -20.45 11.68 -4.36
C TYR A 287 -19.26 11.67 -5.31
N GLY A 288 -18.21 12.43 -4.98
CA GLY A 288 -17.04 12.58 -5.87
C GLY A 288 -16.30 11.27 -6.16
N LEU A 289 -15.92 10.53 -5.13
CA LEU A 289 -15.17 9.28 -5.23
C LEU A 289 -15.98 8.15 -5.89
N PRO A 290 -17.25 7.90 -5.56
CA PRO A 290 -18.09 6.98 -6.33
C PRO A 290 -18.19 7.36 -7.82
N ALA A 291 -18.31 8.65 -8.14
CA ALA A 291 -18.32 9.12 -9.52
C ALA A 291 -16.96 8.94 -10.23
N ALA A 292 -15.85 9.15 -9.53
CA ALA A 292 -14.52 8.83 -10.02
C ALA A 292 -14.34 7.34 -10.28
N ALA A 293 -14.78 6.47 -9.36
CA ALA A 293 -14.75 5.02 -9.52
C ALA A 293 -15.54 4.58 -10.77
N TYR A 294 -16.69 5.20 -11.00
CA TYR A 294 -17.48 4.97 -12.22
C TYR A 294 -16.77 5.46 -13.49
N ALA A 295 -16.10 6.62 -13.44
CA ALA A 295 -15.31 7.12 -14.55
C ALA A 295 -14.14 6.18 -14.89
N ILE A 296 -13.41 5.70 -13.88
CA ILE A 296 -12.32 4.74 -14.01
C ILE A 296 -12.83 3.49 -14.73
N TYR A 297 -13.90 2.85 -14.21
CA TYR A 297 -14.53 1.68 -14.82
C TYR A 297 -14.93 1.91 -16.29
N LYS A 298 -15.48 3.08 -16.62
CA LYS A 298 -15.88 3.40 -18.00
C LYS A 298 -14.70 3.57 -18.95
N THR A 299 -13.54 3.99 -18.45
CA THR A 299 -12.31 4.17 -19.24
C THR A 299 -11.44 2.92 -19.32
N THR A 300 -11.70 1.90 -18.50
CA THR A 300 -10.98 0.62 -18.53
C THR A 300 -11.23 -0.16 -19.83
N PRO A 301 -10.20 -0.79 -20.43
CA PRO A 301 -10.35 -1.71 -21.57
C PRO A 301 -11.30 -2.89 -21.28
N GLN A 302 -12.01 -3.37 -22.29
CA GLN A 302 -13.07 -4.38 -22.11
C GLN A 302 -12.59 -5.66 -21.41
N GLU A 303 -11.42 -6.17 -21.79
CA GLU A 303 -10.81 -7.37 -21.21
C GLU A 303 -10.55 -7.27 -19.69
N LYS A 304 -10.35 -6.06 -19.15
CA LYS A 304 -10.03 -5.83 -17.73
C LYS A 304 -11.19 -5.30 -16.91
N LYS A 305 -12.31 -4.97 -17.54
CA LYS A 305 -13.45 -4.33 -16.87
C LYS A 305 -14.03 -5.14 -15.74
N THR A 306 -14.05 -6.46 -15.82
CA THR A 306 -14.62 -7.32 -14.77
C THR A 306 -13.82 -7.20 -13.47
N LYS A 307 -12.49 -7.33 -13.53
CA LYS A 307 -11.60 -7.20 -12.37
C LYS A 307 -11.68 -5.78 -11.78
N VAL A 308 -11.60 -4.75 -12.63
CA VAL A 308 -11.69 -3.34 -12.18
C VAL A 308 -13.06 -3.00 -11.61
N LYS A 309 -14.16 -3.51 -12.16
CA LYS A 309 -15.52 -3.28 -11.63
C LYS A 309 -15.63 -3.70 -10.17
N ALA A 310 -15.14 -4.89 -9.82
CA ALA A 310 -15.20 -5.39 -8.45
C ALA A 310 -14.42 -4.47 -7.50
N LEU A 311 -13.19 -4.09 -7.87
CA LEU A 311 -12.36 -3.19 -7.06
C LEU A 311 -13.00 -1.80 -6.90
N MET A 312 -13.50 -1.22 -7.99
CA MET A 312 -14.13 0.11 -7.96
C MET A 312 -15.41 0.12 -7.13
N ILE A 313 -16.23 -0.93 -7.20
CA ILE A 313 -17.42 -1.06 -6.35
C ILE A 313 -17.02 -1.17 -4.89
N ALA A 314 -16.05 -2.03 -4.56
CA ALA A 314 -15.62 -2.22 -3.17
C ALA A 314 -15.02 -0.93 -2.58
N GLY A 315 -14.12 -0.26 -3.32
CA GLY A 315 -13.53 1.02 -2.89
C GLY A 315 -14.55 2.15 -2.78
N ALA A 316 -15.47 2.27 -3.74
CA ALA A 316 -16.54 3.26 -3.68
C ALA A 316 -17.52 2.99 -2.54
N ALA A 317 -17.85 1.72 -2.26
CA ALA A 317 -18.70 1.34 -1.15
C ALA A 317 -18.04 1.63 0.20
N ALA A 318 -16.75 1.32 0.36
CA ALA A 318 -16.01 1.68 1.57
C ALA A 318 -16.00 3.21 1.77
N ALA A 319 -15.65 3.98 0.73
CA ALA A 319 -15.64 5.44 0.80
C ALA A 319 -17.04 6.01 1.11
N PHE A 320 -18.07 5.55 0.41
CA PHE A 320 -19.44 6.02 0.58
C PHE A 320 -20.00 5.67 1.94
N VAL A 321 -19.95 4.40 2.34
CA VAL A 321 -20.64 3.91 3.53
C VAL A 321 -19.89 4.35 4.79
N THR A 322 -18.58 4.17 4.81
CA THR A 322 -17.77 4.25 6.03
C THR A 322 -16.85 5.45 6.08
N GLY A 323 -16.58 6.10 4.94
CA GLY A 323 -15.65 7.21 4.86
C GLY A 323 -14.17 6.79 4.77
N ILE A 324 -13.90 5.51 4.56
CA ILE A 324 -12.55 4.98 4.34
C ILE A 324 -12.24 5.07 2.84
N THR A 325 -11.31 5.94 2.45
CA THR A 325 -11.08 6.33 1.06
C THR A 325 -9.80 5.79 0.47
N GLU A 326 -8.84 5.40 1.29
CA GLU A 326 -7.51 4.95 0.92
C GLU A 326 -7.53 3.87 -0.16
N PRO A 327 -8.40 2.84 -0.11
CA PRO A 327 -8.42 1.81 -1.14
C PRO A 327 -8.73 2.39 -2.53
N LEU A 328 -9.63 3.37 -2.62
CA LEU A 328 -9.99 3.98 -3.88
C LEU A 328 -8.98 5.06 -4.29
N GLU A 329 -8.52 5.90 -3.36
CA GLU A 329 -7.54 6.96 -3.60
C GLU A 329 -6.21 6.39 -4.09
N PHE A 330 -5.71 5.33 -3.46
CA PHE A 330 -4.45 4.69 -3.85
C PHE A 330 -4.51 4.07 -5.25
N SER A 331 -5.71 3.73 -5.76
CA SER A 331 -5.87 3.19 -7.11
C SER A 331 -5.52 4.19 -8.22
N PHE A 332 -5.60 5.50 -7.95
CA PHE A 332 -5.28 6.53 -8.94
C PHE A 332 -4.18 7.51 -8.50
N LEU A 333 -3.89 7.62 -7.20
CA LEU A 333 -2.88 8.52 -6.66
C LEU A 333 -1.53 8.39 -7.38
N PHE A 334 -1.07 7.16 -7.57
CA PHE A 334 0.26 6.89 -8.10
C PHE A 334 0.29 6.78 -9.63
N ILE A 335 -0.83 6.35 -10.22
CA ILE A 335 -1.00 6.22 -11.67
C ILE A 335 -1.30 7.57 -12.33
N ALA A 336 -2.06 8.43 -11.64
CA ALA A 336 -2.50 9.74 -12.10
C ALA A 336 -2.39 10.81 -10.99
N PRO A 337 -1.18 11.23 -10.59
CA PRO A 337 -0.97 12.20 -9.51
C PRO A 337 -1.72 13.53 -9.68
N ILE A 338 -1.92 13.97 -10.94
CA ILE A 338 -2.70 15.19 -11.24
C ILE A 338 -4.16 15.05 -10.80
N LEU A 339 -4.76 13.86 -10.96
CA LEU A 339 -6.12 13.61 -10.47
C LEU A 339 -6.18 13.60 -8.94
N TYR A 340 -5.10 13.21 -8.27
CA TYR A 340 -5.01 13.30 -6.82
C TYR A 340 -4.88 14.75 -6.33
N LEU A 341 -4.09 15.57 -7.02
CA LEU A 341 -4.03 17.01 -6.69
C LEU A 341 -5.40 17.68 -6.89
N PHE A 342 -6.11 17.35 -7.97
CA PHE A 342 -7.50 17.77 -8.18
C PHE A 342 -8.40 17.28 -7.04
N HIS A 343 -8.28 16.01 -6.65
CA HIS A 343 -9.07 15.44 -5.57
C HIS A 343 -8.79 16.14 -4.22
N ALA A 344 -7.52 16.43 -3.90
CA ALA A 344 -7.14 17.18 -2.70
C ALA A 344 -7.73 18.60 -2.72
N PHE A 345 -7.67 19.29 -3.87
CA PHE A 345 -8.30 20.61 -4.03
C PHE A 345 -9.80 20.55 -3.77
N MET A 346 -10.49 19.57 -4.35
CA MET A 346 -11.93 19.36 -4.14
C MET A 346 -12.26 18.97 -2.70
N ALA A 347 -11.35 18.29 -1.99
CA ALA A 347 -11.48 18.04 -0.55
C ALA A 347 -11.46 19.36 0.22
N GLY A 348 -10.44 20.22 0.00
CA GLY A 348 -10.42 21.56 0.58
C GLY A 348 -11.68 22.37 0.28
N LEU A 349 -12.17 22.31 -0.96
CA LEU A 349 -13.41 22.97 -1.35
C LEU A 349 -14.63 22.40 -0.60
N GLY A 350 -14.65 21.10 -0.29
CA GLY A 350 -15.74 20.46 0.45
C GLY A 350 -15.80 20.99 1.89
N PHE A 351 -14.64 21.03 2.55
CA PHE A 351 -14.47 21.65 3.87
C PHE A 351 -14.94 23.11 3.86
N PHE A 352 -14.47 23.90 2.89
CA PHE A 352 -14.86 25.30 2.75
C PHE A 352 -16.37 25.48 2.57
N LEU A 353 -16.97 24.78 1.61
CA LEU A 353 -18.38 24.92 1.29
C LEU A 353 -19.28 24.50 2.44
N MET A 354 -18.99 23.39 3.11
CA MET A 354 -19.77 22.94 4.27
C MET A 354 -19.67 23.93 5.43
N SER A 355 -18.49 24.52 5.66
CA SER A 355 -18.36 25.60 6.63
C SER A 355 -19.08 26.87 6.19
N ALA A 356 -19.08 27.23 4.91
CA ALA A 356 -19.72 28.43 4.39
C ALA A 356 -21.25 28.34 4.40
N PHE A 357 -21.80 27.15 4.18
CA PHE A 357 -23.23 26.87 4.33
C PHE A 357 -23.65 26.59 5.76
N ASP A 358 -22.71 26.72 6.72
CA ASP A 358 -22.97 26.61 8.15
C ASP A 358 -23.57 25.23 8.52
N VAL A 359 -23.04 24.19 7.88
CA VAL A 359 -23.34 22.79 8.19
C VAL A 359 -22.69 22.43 9.53
N GLY A 360 -23.40 21.61 10.31
CA GLY A 360 -22.95 21.12 11.62
C GLY A 360 -23.00 19.61 11.68
N ILE A 361 -22.06 18.93 11.04
CA ILE A 361 -21.92 17.47 11.09
C ILE A 361 -20.51 17.12 11.57
N GLY A 362 -20.43 16.52 12.76
CA GLY A 362 -19.15 16.18 13.41
C GLY A 362 -18.62 14.78 13.09
N ASN A 363 -17.88 14.22 14.05
CA ASN A 363 -17.10 12.98 13.94
C ASN A 363 -16.03 12.99 12.81
N THR A 364 -15.25 11.91 12.66
CA THR A 364 -14.03 11.93 11.84
C THR A 364 -14.10 11.20 10.51
N SER A 365 -15.10 10.31 10.34
CA SER A 365 -15.13 9.33 9.25
C SER A 365 -15.75 9.92 7.98
N GLY A 366 -16.83 10.69 8.07
CA GLY A 366 -17.38 11.44 6.92
C GLY A 366 -18.08 10.59 5.85
N GLY A 367 -18.42 9.34 6.17
CA GLY A 367 -19.23 8.46 5.33
C GLY A 367 -20.74 8.61 5.58
N PHE A 368 -21.54 7.86 4.82
CA PHE A 368 -23.01 7.85 4.89
C PHE A 368 -23.53 7.55 6.30
N ILE A 369 -22.86 6.67 7.04
CA ILE A 369 -23.24 6.38 8.43
C ILE A 369 -23.11 7.62 9.31
N ASP A 370 -22.04 8.40 9.16
CA ASP A 370 -21.86 9.67 9.88
C ASP A 370 -22.89 10.71 9.44
N PHE A 371 -23.17 10.78 8.13
CA PHE A 371 -24.17 11.68 7.58
C PHE A 371 -25.55 11.45 8.21
N ILE A 372 -25.97 10.19 8.38
CA ILE A 372 -27.24 9.88 9.06
C ILE A 372 -27.14 10.23 10.55
N LEU A 373 -26.16 9.68 11.26
CA LEU A 373 -26.11 9.74 12.72
C LEU A 373 -25.82 11.13 13.29
N TYR A 374 -24.95 11.90 12.64
CA TYR A 374 -24.51 13.22 13.10
C TYR A 374 -25.10 14.37 12.28
N GLY A 375 -25.82 14.06 11.20
CA GLY A 375 -26.48 15.04 10.34
C GLY A 375 -27.99 14.88 10.35
N VAL A 376 -28.52 13.89 9.63
CA VAL A 376 -29.97 13.72 9.42
C VAL A 376 -30.75 13.60 10.73
N LEU A 377 -30.21 12.88 11.71
CA LEU A 377 -30.83 12.69 13.03
C LEU A 377 -30.58 13.84 14.01
N VAL A 378 -29.87 14.88 13.59
CA VAL A 378 -29.51 16.03 14.42
C VAL A 378 -30.26 17.26 13.94
N GLU A 379 -31.09 17.82 14.81
CA GLU A 379 -31.82 19.06 14.53
C GLU A 379 -30.84 20.21 14.23
N ASN A 380 -31.21 21.12 13.33
CA ASN A 380 -30.40 22.29 12.92
C ASN A 380 -29.01 22.01 12.31
N SER A 381 -28.67 20.74 12.01
CA SER A 381 -27.37 20.37 11.40
C SER A 381 -27.17 20.87 9.96
N LYS A 382 -28.26 21.28 9.29
CA LYS A 382 -28.31 21.64 7.85
C LYS A 382 -27.78 20.56 6.90
N TRP A 383 -27.95 19.28 7.27
CA TRP A 383 -27.49 18.12 6.50
C TRP A 383 -27.88 18.12 5.01
N TYR A 384 -29.02 18.71 4.64
CA TYR A 384 -29.48 18.75 3.26
C TYR A 384 -28.51 19.49 2.31
N MET A 385 -27.66 20.38 2.84
CA MET A 385 -26.61 21.05 2.06
C MET A 385 -25.55 20.09 1.54
N GLU A 386 -25.30 18.96 2.22
CA GLU A 386 -24.42 17.90 1.73
C GLU A 386 -24.95 17.29 0.44
N ILE A 387 -26.27 17.12 0.33
CA ILE A 387 -26.91 16.61 -0.88
C ILE A 387 -26.79 17.63 -2.02
N VAL A 388 -27.09 18.90 -1.73
CA VAL A 388 -27.00 19.98 -2.72
C VAL A 388 -25.59 20.07 -3.30
N VAL A 389 -24.55 20.10 -2.46
CA VAL A 389 -23.16 20.18 -2.92
C VAL A 389 -22.72 18.86 -3.56
N GLY A 390 -23.13 17.72 -3.00
CA GLY A 390 -22.85 16.38 -3.53
C GLY A 390 -23.31 16.19 -4.99
N ILE A 391 -24.49 16.70 -5.34
CA ILE A 391 -25.03 16.66 -6.71
C ILE A 391 -24.12 17.36 -7.71
N PHE A 392 -23.37 18.39 -7.31
CA PHE A 392 -22.38 19.04 -8.17
C PHE A 392 -21.04 18.31 -8.17
N TYR A 393 -20.63 17.74 -7.03
CA TYR A 393 -19.38 16.98 -6.92
C TYR A 393 -19.36 15.75 -7.85
N ALA A 394 -20.43 14.97 -7.89
CA ALA A 394 -20.51 13.77 -8.73
C ALA A 394 -20.19 14.03 -10.22
N PRO A 395 -20.89 14.93 -10.95
CA PRO A 395 -20.59 15.19 -12.36
C PRO A 395 -19.20 15.80 -12.56
N ILE A 396 -18.75 16.72 -11.68
CA ILE A 396 -17.40 17.31 -11.79
C ILE A 396 -16.34 16.20 -11.73
N TYR A 397 -16.40 15.33 -10.73
CA TYR A 397 -15.47 14.21 -10.60
C TYR A 397 -15.55 13.27 -11.80
N TYR A 398 -16.76 12.86 -12.22
CA TYR A 398 -16.93 11.95 -13.35
C TYR A 398 -16.28 12.50 -14.62
N TYR A 399 -16.60 13.75 -15.00
CA TYR A 399 -16.11 14.32 -16.26
C TYR A 399 -14.61 14.63 -16.21
N VAL A 400 -14.08 15.14 -15.09
CA VAL A 400 -12.64 15.40 -14.95
C VAL A 400 -11.83 14.11 -15.02
N PHE A 401 -12.22 13.06 -14.28
CA PHE A 401 -11.54 11.77 -14.32
C PHE A 401 -11.62 11.14 -15.70
N LYS A 402 -12.82 11.06 -16.29
CA LYS A 402 -13.02 10.49 -17.62
C LYS A 402 -12.21 11.23 -18.68
N TRP A 403 -12.25 12.56 -18.67
CA TRP A 403 -11.50 13.38 -19.62
C TRP A 403 -10.00 13.14 -19.49
N TYR A 404 -9.45 13.20 -18.26
CA TYR A 404 -8.02 13.05 -18.04
C TYR A 404 -7.52 11.64 -18.44
N LEU A 405 -8.18 10.59 -17.97
CA LEU A 405 -7.80 9.20 -18.25
C LEU A 405 -7.86 8.90 -19.75
N SER A 406 -8.94 9.32 -20.43
CA SER A 406 -9.10 9.14 -21.87
C SER A 406 -8.06 9.92 -22.68
N ARG A 407 -7.81 11.19 -22.32
CA ARG A 407 -6.85 12.07 -23.01
C ARG A 407 -5.42 11.57 -22.87
N LYS A 408 -5.06 11.05 -21.70
CA LYS A 408 -3.72 10.54 -21.39
C LYS A 408 -3.54 9.07 -21.76
N LYS A 409 -4.61 8.39 -22.17
CA LYS A 409 -4.63 6.94 -22.44
C LYS A 409 -4.09 6.12 -21.26
N ILE A 410 -4.46 6.54 -20.06
CA ILE A 410 -4.09 5.87 -18.81
C ILE A 410 -5.20 4.90 -18.44
N SER A 411 -4.83 3.65 -18.15
CA SER A 411 -5.72 2.64 -17.59
C SER A 411 -5.28 2.33 -16.17
N ILE A 412 -6.21 2.36 -15.23
CA ILE A 412 -6.01 1.82 -13.88
C ILE A 412 -6.44 0.36 -13.95
N ASP A 413 -5.47 -0.56 -14.00
CA ASP A 413 -5.71 -1.98 -14.23
C ASP A 413 -4.98 -2.89 -13.24
N THR A 414 -5.70 -3.85 -12.66
CA THR A 414 -5.12 -4.87 -11.77
C THR A 414 -4.10 -5.70 -12.55
N SER A 415 -2.86 -5.83 -12.05
CA SER A 415 -1.84 -6.69 -12.66
C SER A 415 -2.33 -8.13 -12.72
N ASP A 416 -2.19 -8.76 -13.89
CA ASP A 416 -2.56 -10.16 -14.10
C ASP A 416 -1.64 -11.12 -13.33
N GLU A 417 -0.35 -10.79 -13.18
CA GLU A 417 0.66 -11.74 -12.72
C GLU A 417 0.49 -12.28 -11.29
N PHE A 418 -0.01 -11.50 -10.32
CA PHE A 418 -0.06 -11.96 -8.91
C PHE A 418 -1.35 -12.72 -8.55
N LEU A 419 -2.49 -12.28 -9.11
CA LEU A 419 -3.77 -12.98 -8.91
C LEU A 419 -3.86 -14.22 -9.79
N ASP A 420 -3.21 -14.20 -10.96
CA ASP A 420 -3.16 -15.36 -11.84
C ASP A 420 -2.11 -16.37 -11.34
N THR A 421 -1.02 -16.00 -10.63
CA THR A 421 -0.12 -17.01 -10.01
C THR A 421 -0.77 -17.88 -8.94
N ALA A 422 -1.90 -17.46 -8.36
CA ALA A 422 -2.70 -18.32 -7.47
C ALA A 422 -3.61 -19.31 -8.22
N ASN A 423 -3.86 -19.07 -9.52
CA ASN A 423 -4.77 -19.86 -10.35
C ASN A 423 -4.10 -20.55 -11.57
N ASN A 424 -2.91 -20.12 -11.98
CA ASN A 424 -2.21 -20.54 -13.19
C ASN A 424 -0.81 -21.04 -12.85
N ALA A 425 -0.76 -22.17 -12.14
CA ALA A 425 0.43 -23.02 -12.06
C ALA A 425 0.61 -23.90 -13.33
N ASN A 426 -0.07 -23.59 -14.43
CA ASN A 426 -0.07 -24.38 -15.67
C ASN A 426 -0.08 -23.45 -16.89
N THR A 427 1.07 -22.93 -17.30
CA THR A 427 1.31 -22.57 -18.70
C THR A 427 2.82 -22.54 -18.96
N ASP A 428 3.29 -23.58 -19.66
CA ASP A 428 4.64 -23.72 -20.20
C ASP A 428 4.89 -22.64 -21.26
N ASP A 429 5.89 -21.79 -21.03
CA ASP A 429 6.39 -20.85 -22.04
C ASP A 429 7.76 -21.35 -22.53
N LYS A 430 7.78 -22.01 -23.69
CA LYS A 430 8.97 -22.61 -24.30
C LYS A 430 9.88 -21.53 -24.89
N LEU A 431 10.96 -21.20 -24.20
CA LEU A 431 12.15 -20.59 -24.80
C LEU A 431 12.98 -21.68 -25.49
N THR A 432 13.20 -21.52 -26.80
CA THR A 432 14.07 -22.39 -27.60
C THR A 432 15.53 -22.17 -27.22
N ALA A 433 16.11 -23.10 -26.45
CA ALA A 433 17.53 -23.13 -26.12
C ALA A 433 18.36 -23.69 -27.29
N ASP A 434 19.55 -23.12 -27.49
CA ASP A 434 20.58 -23.56 -28.44
C ASP A 434 21.02 -25.01 -28.13
N GLU A 435 21.06 -25.91 -29.13
CA GLU A 435 21.20 -27.36 -28.94
C GLU A 435 22.53 -27.81 -28.28
N ASN A 436 23.49 -26.89 -28.10
CA ASN A 436 24.78 -27.14 -27.47
C ASN A 436 24.99 -26.44 -26.12
N SER A 437 23.96 -25.81 -25.54
CA SER A 437 24.11 -25.12 -24.26
C SER A 437 24.32 -26.09 -23.08
N LEU A 438 24.95 -25.59 -22.01
CA LEU A 438 25.36 -26.40 -20.85
C LEU A 438 24.15 -27.10 -20.21
N GLU A 439 23.04 -26.38 -20.07
CA GLU A 439 21.78 -26.85 -19.52
C GLU A 439 21.14 -27.96 -20.35
N VAL A 440 21.19 -27.89 -21.69
CA VAL A 440 20.70 -28.96 -22.58
C VAL A 440 21.53 -30.24 -22.40
N ARG A 441 22.85 -30.11 -22.30
CA ARG A 441 23.74 -31.25 -22.04
C ARG A 441 23.46 -31.91 -20.69
N ILE A 442 23.17 -31.13 -19.66
CA ILE A 442 22.81 -31.65 -18.32
C ILE A 442 21.45 -32.35 -18.36
N ILE A 443 20.45 -31.75 -19.00
CA ILE A 443 19.10 -32.34 -19.15
C ILE A 443 19.17 -33.67 -19.90
N ASN A 444 19.90 -33.73 -21.02
CA ASN A 444 20.07 -34.96 -21.79
C ASN A 444 20.79 -36.05 -20.98
N ALA A 445 21.84 -35.68 -20.24
CA ALA A 445 22.58 -36.63 -19.40
C ALA A 445 21.76 -37.13 -18.19
N LEU A 446 20.71 -36.43 -17.79
CA LEU A 446 19.75 -36.87 -16.76
C LEU A 446 18.62 -37.75 -17.34
N GLY A 447 18.68 -38.15 -18.61
CA GLY A 447 17.65 -38.97 -19.27
C GLY A 447 16.59 -38.15 -20.01
N GLY A 448 16.84 -36.87 -20.25
CA GLY A 448 15.94 -35.95 -20.96
C GLY A 448 14.91 -35.28 -20.07
N LYS A 449 14.20 -34.28 -20.62
CA LYS A 449 13.19 -33.49 -19.88
C LYS A 449 12.13 -34.35 -19.21
N GLU A 450 11.66 -35.39 -19.90
CA GLU A 450 10.57 -36.23 -19.42
C GLU A 450 10.96 -37.12 -18.24
N ASN A 451 12.25 -37.33 -17.99
CA ASN A 451 12.74 -38.10 -16.85
C ASN A 451 12.89 -37.24 -15.58
N ILE A 452 12.89 -35.91 -15.70
CA ILE A 452 13.14 -34.99 -14.59
C ILE A 452 11.81 -34.55 -13.98
N GLU A 453 11.63 -34.78 -12.67
CA GLU A 453 10.45 -34.33 -11.94
C GLU A 453 10.70 -33.00 -11.23
N VAL A 454 11.79 -32.90 -10.47
CA VAL A 454 12.11 -31.70 -9.68
C VAL A 454 13.61 -31.44 -9.74
N VAL A 455 13.97 -30.18 -10.00
CA VAL A 455 15.36 -29.71 -9.93
C VAL A 455 15.55 -28.74 -8.79
N ASN A 456 16.28 -29.19 -7.77
CA ASN A 456 16.70 -28.40 -6.64
C ASN A 456 18.23 -28.29 -6.57
N ASN A 457 18.74 -27.47 -5.68
CA ASN A 457 20.16 -27.43 -5.40
C ASN A 457 20.42 -27.09 -3.95
N CYS A 458 21.48 -27.67 -3.39
CA CYS A 458 22.05 -27.19 -2.14
C CYS A 458 23.27 -26.30 -2.44
N LEU A 459 24.16 -26.16 -1.44
CA LEU A 459 25.35 -25.31 -1.48
C LEU A 459 26.37 -25.74 -2.54
N THR A 460 26.50 -27.05 -2.79
CA THR A 460 27.52 -27.60 -3.73
C THR A 460 26.99 -28.66 -4.68
N ARG A 461 25.71 -29.05 -4.57
CA ARG A 461 25.14 -30.19 -5.32
C ARG A 461 23.80 -29.85 -5.94
N LEU A 462 23.66 -30.15 -7.23
CA LEU A 462 22.40 -30.16 -7.95
C LEU A 462 21.66 -31.41 -7.50
N ARG A 463 20.45 -31.26 -6.99
CA ARG A 463 19.61 -32.35 -6.49
C ARG A 463 18.46 -32.54 -7.47
N VAL A 464 18.36 -33.70 -8.07
CA VAL A 464 17.38 -33.95 -9.12
C VAL A 464 16.58 -35.18 -8.75
N ASP A 465 15.27 -34.99 -8.67
CA ASP A 465 14.30 -36.08 -8.58
C ASP A 465 13.96 -36.53 -9.99
N LEU A 466 14.09 -37.84 -10.23
CA LEU A 466 13.99 -38.49 -11.53
C LEU A 466 12.95 -39.62 -11.47
N LYS A 467 12.27 -39.86 -12.61
CA LYS A 467 11.39 -41.03 -12.76
C LYS A 467 12.18 -42.34 -12.82
N ASN A 468 13.35 -42.32 -13.45
CA ASN A 468 14.23 -43.47 -13.56
C ASN A 468 15.72 -43.04 -13.56
N VAL A 469 16.44 -43.40 -12.50
CA VAL A 469 17.89 -43.12 -12.39
C VAL A 469 18.73 -44.03 -13.29
N SER A 470 18.20 -45.16 -13.77
CA SER A 470 18.98 -46.14 -14.54
C SER A 470 19.38 -45.66 -15.94
N ILE A 471 18.71 -44.61 -16.44
CA ILE A 471 18.94 -44.05 -17.78
C ILE A 471 19.82 -42.80 -17.76
N ILE A 472 20.42 -42.45 -16.61
CA ILE A 472 21.34 -41.31 -16.53
C ILE A 472 22.71 -41.65 -17.11
N ASP A 473 23.35 -40.67 -17.74
CA ASP A 473 24.73 -40.75 -18.23
C ASP A 473 25.67 -39.99 -17.28
N GLN A 474 26.28 -40.73 -16.36
CA GLN A 474 27.20 -40.16 -15.37
C GLN A 474 28.50 -39.63 -16.01
N GLU A 475 28.95 -40.22 -17.11
CA GLU A 475 30.18 -39.79 -17.78
C GLU A 475 29.94 -38.44 -18.45
N VAL A 476 28.82 -38.26 -19.16
CA VAL A 476 28.44 -36.95 -19.71
C VAL A 476 28.25 -35.92 -18.60
N LEU A 477 27.62 -36.26 -17.48
CA LEU A 477 27.51 -35.35 -16.33
C LEU A 477 28.87 -34.86 -15.81
N LYS A 478 29.89 -35.72 -15.74
CA LYS A 478 31.27 -35.29 -15.38
C LYS A 478 31.84 -34.29 -16.40
N THR A 479 31.56 -34.47 -17.70
CA THR A 479 32.01 -33.52 -18.75
C THR A 479 31.35 -32.15 -18.68
N THR A 480 30.27 -31.98 -17.90
CA THR A 480 29.61 -30.67 -17.68
C THR A 480 30.28 -29.84 -16.58
N GLY A 481 31.43 -30.30 -16.05
CA GLY A 481 32.16 -29.65 -14.96
C GLY A 481 31.72 -30.11 -13.57
N ALA A 482 31.06 -31.27 -13.48
CA ALA A 482 30.75 -31.89 -12.20
C ALA A 482 32.02 -32.52 -11.58
N LEU A 483 32.21 -32.29 -10.29
CA LEU A 483 33.25 -32.89 -9.45
C LEU A 483 32.90 -34.32 -9.03
N GLY A 484 31.64 -34.72 -9.15
CA GLY A 484 31.17 -36.06 -8.83
C GLY A 484 29.65 -36.20 -9.00
N VAL A 485 29.18 -37.45 -9.10
CA VAL A 485 27.76 -37.80 -9.16
C VAL A 485 27.49 -38.83 -8.05
N VAL A 486 26.45 -38.62 -7.26
CA VAL A 486 26.05 -39.50 -6.16
C VAL A 486 24.60 -39.92 -6.40
N ILE A 487 24.35 -41.21 -6.50
CA ILE A 487 23.00 -41.77 -6.55
C ILE A 487 22.59 -42.11 -5.13
N ASN A 488 21.51 -41.49 -4.66
CA ASN A 488 21.03 -41.66 -3.29
C ASN A 488 19.87 -42.67 -3.19
N SER A 489 19.09 -42.81 -4.27
CA SER A 489 17.97 -43.76 -4.39
C SER A 489 17.66 -44.00 -5.87
N ASP A 490 16.70 -44.88 -6.14
CA ASP A 490 16.19 -45.19 -7.49
C ASP A 490 15.55 -43.99 -8.21
N THR A 491 15.29 -42.91 -7.46
CA THR A 491 14.64 -41.68 -7.94
C THR A 491 15.43 -40.40 -7.63
N HIS A 492 16.55 -40.46 -6.90
CA HIS A 492 17.26 -39.25 -6.47
C HIS A 492 18.74 -39.28 -6.82
N VAL A 493 19.19 -38.27 -7.57
CA VAL A 493 20.60 -38.07 -7.92
C VAL A 493 21.12 -36.71 -7.45
N GLN A 494 22.37 -36.69 -7.01
CA GLN A 494 23.09 -35.48 -6.64
C GLN A 494 24.33 -35.29 -7.51
N VAL A 495 24.38 -34.22 -8.27
CA VAL A 495 25.55 -33.86 -9.10
C VAL A 495 26.32 -32.73 -8.43
N ILE A 496 27.57 -32.98 -8.08
CA ILE A 496 28.41 -32.06 -7.30
C ILE A 496 29.08 -31.06 -8.25
N TYR A 497 28.62 -29.81 -8.27
CA TYR A 497 29.22 -28.74 -9.09
C TYR A 497 29.99 -27.71 -8.26
N GLY A 498 30.01 -27.86 -6.94
CA GLY A 498 30.62 -26.88 -6.04
C GLY A 498 29.87 -25.54 -6.05
N PRO A 499 30.56 -24.41 -5.81
CA PRO A 499 29.92 -23.09 -5.67
C PRO A 499 29.14 -22.61 -6.92
N LYS A 500 29.35 -23.24 -8.08
CA LYS A 500 28.69 -22.89 -9.35
C LYS A 500 27.29 -23.48 -9.50
N VAL A 501 26.89 -24.37 -8.57
CA VAL A 501 25.65 -25.15 -8.68
C VAL A 501 24.39 -24.30 -8.79
N GLU A 502 24.32 -23.16 -8.11
CA GLU A 502 23.11 -22.33 -8.12
C GLU A 502 22.84 -21.73 -9.50
N LYS A 503 23.90 -21.34 -10.22
CA LYS A 503 23.80 -20.90 -11.62
C LYS A 503 23.34 -22.04 -12.53
N ILE A 504 23.93 -23.22 -12.37
CA ILE A 504 23.59 -24.40 -13.17
C ILE A 504 22.13 -24.80 -12.94
N ALA A 505 21.68 -24.81 -11.69
CA ALA A 505 20.30 -25.11 -11.33
C ALA A 505 19.32 -24.11 -11.95
N THR A 506 19.63 -22.80 -11.92
CA THR A 506 18.81 -21.80 -12.61
C THR A 506 18.75 -22.05 -14.12
N LEU A 507 19.89 -22.29 -14.78
CA LEU A 507 19.92 -22.56 -16.23
C LEU A 507 19.12 -23.82 -16.60
N VAL A 508 19.25 -24.89 -15.81
CA VAL A 508 18.49 -26.12 -16.03
C VAL A 508 17.00 -25.88 -15.82
N ARG A 509 16.58 -25.17 -14.76
CA ARG A 509 15.16 -24.84 -14.53
C ARG A 509 14.57 -23.94 -15.61
N GLU A 510 15.32 -22.95 -16.10
CA GLU A 510 14.87 -22.08 -17.18
C GLU A 510 14.76 -22.83 -18.52
N ALA A 511 15.52 -23.92 -18.68
CA ALA A 511 15.53 -24.72 -19.90
C ALA A 511 14.61 -25.95 -19.87
N LEU A 512 14.06 -26.34 -18.71
CA LEU A 512 13.00 -27.33 -18.58
C LEU A 512 11.68 -26.72 -19.01
#